data_AF-A0A1H9R933-F1
#
_entry.id   AF-A0A1H9R933-F1
#
_cell.length_a   1.000
_cell.length_b   1.000
_cell.length_c   1.000
_cell.angle_alpha   90.00
_cell.angle_beta   90.00
_cell.angle_gamma   90.00
#
_symmetry.space_group_name_H-M   'P 1'
#
loop_
_entity.id
_entity.type
_entity.pdbx_description
1 polymer ?
#
loop_
_entity_poly.entity_id
_entity_poly.type
_entity_poly.pdbx_seq_one_letter_code
_entity_poly.pdbx_strand_id
1 'polypeptide(L)'
;MAPDRATLRQWGRYGSAIARWQRITGRQAPAPALLNQTEGPRPAPAFVEWLMGLPQGWVTDPQHSELTNSQQITVLGNGVLPLQAATAIDSLRLLPR
;
A
#
# COMPACT_ATOMS: atom_id res chain seq x y z
N MET A 1 -19.01 -9.39 -4.71
CA MET A 1 -19.76 -8.53 -3.77
C MET A 1 -19.38 -7.07 -4.02
N ALA A 2 -20.36 -6.16 -4.11
CA ALA A 2 -20.12 -4.73 -4.34
C ALA A 2 -19.36 -4.08 -3.16
N PRO A 3 -18.57 -3.01 -3.39
CA PRO A 3 -17.91 -2.26 -2.31
C PRO A 3 -18.94 -1.71 -1.32
N ASP A 4 -18.60 -1.68 -0.03
CA ASP A 4 -19.48 -1.10 0.97
C ASP A 4 -19.66 0.42 0.72
N ARG A 5 -20.82 0.97 1.14
CA ARG A 5 -21.16 2.37 0.91
C ARG A 5 -20.26 3.35 1.67
N ALA A 6 -19.67 2.96 2.80
CA ALA A 6 -18.78 3.80 3.59
C ALA A 6 -17.43 3.97 2.89
N THR A 7 -16.85 2.89 2.37
CA THR A 7 -15.62 2.89 1.56
C THR A 7 -15.80 3.73 0.28
N LEU A 8 -16.95 3.62 -0.40
CA LEU A 8 -17.25 4.47 -1.56
C LEU A 8 -17.31 5.96 -1.20
N ARG A 9 -17.90 6.31 -0.04
CA ARG A 9 -17.96 7.71 0.41
C ARG A 9 -16.59 8.25 0.81
N GLN A 10 -15.80 7.46 1.53
CA GLN A 10 -14.48 7.86 2.02
C GLN A 10 -13.46 8.05 0.89
N TRP A 11 -13.48 7.15 -0.11
CA TRP A 11 -12.46 7.11 -1.17
C TRP A 11 -12.95 7.68 -2.51
N GLY A 12 -14.21 8.12 -2.58
CA GLY A 12 -14.82 8.67 -3.77
C GLY A 12 -14.65 7.76 -4.99
N ARG A 13 -14.11 8.33 -6.08
CA ARG A 13 -13.85 7.59 -7.33
C ARG A 13 -12.94 6.36 -7.17
N TYR A 14 -12.13 6.31 -6.11
CA TYR A 14 -11.21 5.20 -5.85
C TYR A 14 -11.83 4.08 -5.00
N GLY A 15 -13.04 4.25 -4.46
CA GLY A 15 -13.61 3.30 -3.50
C GLY A 15 -13.72 1.87 -4.01
N SER A 16 -14.05 1.68 -5.29
CA SER A 16 -14.09 0.33 -5.90
C SER A 16 -12.70 -0.33 -5.98
N ALA A 17 -11.66 0.45 -6.26
CA ALA A 17 -10.28 -0.04 -6.32
C ALA A 17 -9.76 -0.37 -4.90
N ILE A 18 -10.02 0.52 -3.95
CA ILE A 18 -9.66 0.34 -2.54
C ILE A 18 -10.34 -0.91 -1.95
N ALA A 19 -11.66 -1.05 -2.13
CA ALA A 19 -12.38 -2.24 -1.66
C ALA A 19 -11.90 -3.54 -2.32
N ARG A 20 -11.48 -3.49 -3.59
CA ARG A 20 -10.87 -4.65 -4.25
C ARG A 20 -9.54 -4.99 -3.62
N TRP A 21 -8.70 -3.98 -3.38
CA TRP A 21 -7.38 -4.17 -2.80
C TRP A 21 -7.46 -4.66 -1.36
N GLN A 22 -8.36 -4.11 -0.53
CA GLN A 22 -8.60 -4.59 0.85
C GLN A 22 -8.92 -6.08 0.91
N ARG A 23 -9.67 -6.58 -0.08
CA ARG A 23 -9.97 -8.01 -0.20
C ARG A 23 -8.75 -8.83 -0.59
N ILE A 24 -7.94 -8.34 -1.53
CA ILE A 24 -6.70 -9.02 -1.97
C ILE A 24 -5.70 -9.08 -0.82
N THR A 25 -5.51 -7.97 -0.09
CA THR A 25 -4.55 -7.89 1.02
C THR A 25 -5.09 -8.45 2.34
N GLY A 26 -6.38 -8.77 2.43
CA GLY A 26 -7.04 -9.20 3.67
C GLY A 26 -7.02 -8.16 4.80
N ARG A 27 -6.84 -6.88 4.49
CA ARG A 27 -6.61 -5.79 5.46
C ARG A 27 -7.39 -4.54 5.06
N GLN A 28 -7.87 -3.80 6.05
CA GLN A 28 -8.49 -2.49 5.84
C GLN A 28 -7.48 -1.47 5.31
N ALA A 29 -7.94 -0.54 4.47
CA ALA A 29 -7.07 0.51 3.93
C ALA A 29 -6.70 1.50 5.06
N PRO A 30 -5.41 1.75 5.32
CA PRO A 30 -5.00 2.79 6.26
C PRO A 30 -5.41 4.19 5.77
N ALA A 31 -5.34 5.18 6.65
CA ALA A 31 -5.53 6.58 6.26
C ALA A 31 -4.48 6.96 5.19
N PRO A 32 -4.88 7.57 4.06
CA PRO A 32 -3.98 7.75 2.91
C PRO A 32 -2.90 8.82 3.14
N ALA A 33 -3.16 9.75 4.06
CA ALA A 33 -2.27 10.85 4.35
C ALA A 33 -2.17 11.09 5.85
N LEU A 34 -0.97 11.46 6.28
CA LEU A 34 -0.73 12.12 7.55
C LEU A 34 -1.08 13.60 7.36
N LEU A 35 -2.00 14.09 8.19
CA LEU A 35 -2.35 15.51 8.22
C LEU A 35 -1.31 16.23 9.08
N ASN A 36 -0.43 17.02 8.44
CA ASN A 36 0.44 17.94 9.15
C ASN A 36 -0.16 19.34 9.10
N GLN A 37 -0.37 19.97 10.26
CA GLN A 37 -1.04 21.27 10.35
C GLN A 37 -0.21 22.40 9.70
N THR A 38 1.10 22.23 9.54
CA THR A 38 2.02 23.24 9.01
C THR A 38 2.47 22.99 7.57
N GLU A 39 2.48 21.74 7.09
CA GLU A 39 3.11 21.38 5.80
C GLU A 39 2.15 20.74 4.79
N GLY A 40 0.86 20.65 5.12
CA GLY A 40 -0.15 19.99 4.29
C GLY A 40 -0.14 18.46 4.39
N PRO A 41 -1.05 17.77 3.67
CA PRO A 41 -1.17 16.32 3.73
C PRO A 41 0.03 15.64 3.07
N ARG A 42 0.73 14.77 3.82
CA ARG A 42 1.80 13.91 3.30
C ARG A 42 1.32 12.46 3.19
N PRO A 43 1.75 11.66 2.20
CA PRO A 43 1.39 10.24 2.12
C PRO A 43 1.75 9.51 3.41
N ALA A 44 0.83 8.73 3.95
CA ALA A 44 1.10 7.93 5.13
C ALA A 44 1.93 6.69 4.76
N PRO A 45 3.09 6.45 5.38
CA PRO A 45 3.91 5.28 5.07
C PRO A 45 3.14 3.96 5.13
N ALA A 46 2.30 3.78 6.17
CA ALA A 46 1.50 2.56 6.33
C ALA A 46 0.50 2.37 5.17
N PHE A 47 -0.06 3.45 4.62
CA PHE A 47 -0.92 3.35 3.44
C PHE A 47 -0.14 2.94 2.20
N VAL A 48 1.06 3.49 2.00
CA VAL A 48 1.92 3.13 0.86
C VAL A 48 2.38 1.66 0.98
N GLU A 49 2.80 1.21 2.17
CA GLU A 49 3.13 -0.20 2.43
C GLU A 49 1.95 -1.14 2.11
N TRP A 50 0.75 -0.78 2.57
CA TRP A 50 -0.47 -1.52 2.25
C TRP A 50 -0.77 -1.51 0.75
N LEU A 51 -0.62 -0.35 0.08
CA LEU A 51 -0.83 -0.21 -1.36
C LEU A 51 0.14 -1.10 -2.15
N MET A 52 1.36 -1.28 -1.64
CA MET A 52 2.34 -2.18 -2.23
C MET A 52 2.01 -3.67 -2.03
N GLY A 53 1.08 -3.99 -1.12
CA GLY A 53 0.72 -5.38 -0.79
C GLY A 53 1.75 -6.08 0.09
N LEU A 54 2.62 -5.32 0.77
CA LEU A 54 3.62 -5.86 1.69
C LEU A 54 2.96 -6.31 3.00
N PRO A 55 3.54 -7.27 3.75
CA PRO A 55 3.10 -7.61 5.10
C PRO A 55 3.00 -6.38 6.01
N GLN A 56 2.12 -6.42 7.01
CA GLN A 56 1.98 -5.29 7.95
C GLN A 56 3.25 -5.09 8.75
N GLY A 57 3.75 -3.86 8.78
CA GLY A 57 4.98 -3.49 9.48
C GLY A 57 6.25 -3.80 8.70
N TRP A 58 6.18 -4.24 7.44
CA TRP A 58 7.37 -4.61 6.67
C TRP A 58 8.46 -3.51 6.64
N VAL A 59 8.05 -2.27 6.40
CA VAL A 59 8.87 -1.06 6.52
C VAL A 59 8.43 -0.25 7.74
N THR A 60 7.13 -0.22 8.04
CA THR A 60 6.56 0.72 9.01
C THR A 60 6.39 0.14 10.41
N ASP A 61 7.10 -0.95 10.77
CA ASP A 61 7.08 -1.46 12.14
C ASP A 61 7.56 -0.36 13.11
N PRO A 62 6.81 -0.06 14.19
CA PRO A 62 7.28 0.87 15.23
C PRO A 62 8.62 0.47 15.87
N GLN A 63 9.01 -0.80 15.82
CA GLN A 63 10.31 -1.29 16.28
C GLN A 63 11.47 -0.87 15.36
N HIS A 64 11.20 -0.44 14.12
CA HIS A 64 12.19 0.15 13.23
C HIS A 64 12.48 1.61 13.60
N SER A 65 12.89 1.85 14.85
CA SER A 65 13.05 3.19 15.46
C SER A 65 14.03 4.11 14.74
N GLU A 66 14.76 3.60 13.75
CA GLU A 66 15.77 4.33 12.99
C GLU A 66 15.22 5.02 11.72
N LEU A 67 14.00 4.68 11.26
CA LEU A 67 13.44 5.24 10.03
C LEU A 67 12.42 6.34 10.29
N THR A 68 12.71 7.55 9.81
CA THR A 68 11.73 8.64 9.70
C THR A 68 10.66 8.32 8.65
N ASN A 69 9.48 8.95 8.74
CA ASN A 69 8.41 8.79 7.75
C ASN A 69 8.90 9.04 6.30
N SER A 70 9.75 10.05 6.10
CA SER A 70 10.31 10.34 4.78
C SER A 70 11.23 9.22 4.28
N GLN A 71 12.05 8.64 5.16
CA GLN A 71 12.89 7.49 4.81
C GLN A 71 12.05 6.25 4.51
N GLN A 72 10.99 5.98 5.28
CA GLN A 72 10.06 4.89 5.01
C GLN A 72 9.41 5.05 3.63
N ILE A 73 8.93 6.26 3.28
CA ILE A 73 8.38 6.54 1.94
C ILE A 73 9.44 6.33 0.85
N THR A 74 10.68 6.77 1.05
CA THR A 74 11.77 6.56 0.09
C THR A 74 12.05 5.07 -0.11
N VAL A 75 12.11 4.27 0.96
CA VAL A 75 12.32 2.81 0.86
C VAL A 75 11.16 2.14 0.12
N LEU A 76 9.92 2.48 0.48
CA LEU A 76 8.72 1.97 -0.19
C LEU A 76 8.69 2.36 -1.68
N GLY A 77 8.98 3.63 -1.99
CA GLY A 77 8.99 4.14 -3.37
C GLY A 77 10.06 3.52 -4.27
N ASN A 78 11.17 3.04 -3.69
CA ASN A 78 12.23 2.31 -4.40
C ASN A 78 12.00 0.78 -4.41
N GLY A 79 11.01 0.28 -3.66
CA GLY A 79 10.68 -1.13 -3.61
C GLY A 79 9.88 -1.61 -4.82
N VAL A 80 9.68 -2.93 -4.90
CA VAL A 80 8.89 -3.56 -5.96
C VAL A 80 7.52 -4.00 -5.43
N LEU A 81 6.51 -4.01 -6.30
CA LEU A 81 5.21 -4.59 -5.99
C LEU A 81 5.33 -6.13 -6.02
N PRO A 82 5.21 -6.86 -4.88
CA PRO A 82 5.51 -8.29 -4.82
C PRO A 82 4.63 -9.14 -5.75
N LEU A 83 3.34 -8.82 -5.88
CA LEU A 83 2.44 -9.56 -6.79
C LEU A 83 2.86 -9.41 -8.27
N GLN A 84 3.31 -8.22 -8.66
CA GLN A 84 3.80 -7.96 -10.02
C GLN A 84 5.13 -8.68 -10.26
N ALA A 85 6.04 -8.62 -9.29
CA ALA A 85 7.33 -9.32 -9.35
C ALA A 85 7.14 -10.85 -9.47
N ALA A 86 6.27 -11.43 -8.66
CA ALA A 86 5.94 -12.87 -8.74
C ALA A 86 5.38 -13.23 -10.12
N THR A 87 4.42 -12.45 -10.63
CA THR A 87 3.83 -12.66 -11.97
C THR A 87 4.90 -12.61 -13.06
N ALA A 88 5.81 -11.64 -12.99
CA ALA A 88 6.90 -11.50 -13.97
C ALA A 88 7.86 -12.69 -13.91
N ILE A 89 8.27 -13.12 -12.71
CA ILE A 89 9.15 -14.27 -12.52
C ILE A 89 8.49 -15.56 -13.04
N ASP A 90 7.22 -15.79 -12.73
CA ASP A 90 6.49 -16.96 -13.22
C ASP A 90 6.35 -16.93 -14.74
N SER A 91 6.13 -15.76 -15.33
CA SER A 91 6.08 -15.60 -16.79
C SER A 91 7.40 -15.98 -17.44
N LEU A 92 8.55 -15.61 -16.85
CA LEU A 92 9.87 -16.00 -17.33
C LEU A 92 10.13 -17.50 -17.21
N ARG A 93 9.60 -18.16 -16.16
CA ARG A 93 9.73 -19.61 -15.97
C ARG A 93 8.93 -20.43 -16.98
N LEU A 94 7.83 -19.86 -17.48
CA LEU A 94 6.93 -20.51 -18.43
C LEU A 94 7.34 -20.30 -19.90
N LEU A 95 8.36 -19.48 -20.17
CA LEU A 95 8.91 -19.34 -21.52
C LEU A 95 9.65 -20.64 -21.91
N PRO A 96 9.36 -21.22 -23.09
CA PRO A 96 10.17 -22.32 -23.61
C PRO A 96 11.60 -21.82 -23.81
N ARG A 97 12.57 -22.60 -23.32
CA ARG A 97 14.00 -22.35 -23.54
C ARG A 97 14.40 -22.62 -24.98
#